data_AF-A0A7T5RUC9-F1
#
_entry.id   AF-A0A7T5RUC9-F1
#
_cell.length_a   1.000
_cell.length_b   1.000
_cell.length_c   1.000
_cell.angle_alpha   90.00
_cell.angle_beta   90.00
_cell.angle_gamma   90.00
#
_symmetry.space_group_name_H-M   'P 1'
#
loop_
_entity.id
_entity.type
_entity.pdbx_description
1 polymer ?
#
loop_
_entity_poly.entity_id
_entity_poly.type
_entity_poly.pdbx_seq_one_letter_code
_entity_poly.pdbx_strand_id
1 'polypeptide(L)'
;MAQQKQKRPRTYARNRAAAVSRRGYEKVFESDGTYFLKLVVFVLLGTFWIKFQYPITWLGMPLSAIPAGFLVGLILVNRFEKIQLDRKIWYAILIVVTIICYFVPAGVLV
;
A
#
# COMPACT_ATOMS: atom_id res chain seq x y z
N MET A 1 28.70 55.33 -24.36
CA MET A 1 28.48 54.62 -23.08
C MET A 1 27.24 53.73 -23.24
N ALA A 2 27.42 52.41 -23.35
CA ALA A 2 26.31 51.49 -23.62
C ALA A 2 25.66 51.03 -22.30
N GLN A 3 24.36 51.27 -22.15
CA GLN A 3 23.60 50.82 -20.97
C GLN A 3 23.41 49.30 -21.02
N GLN A 4 24.04 48.58 -20.08
CA GLN A 4 23.84 47.16 -19.90
C GLN A 4 22.44 46.89 -19.33
N LYS A 5 21.56 46.34 -20.17
CA LYS A 5 20.20 45.95 -19.79
C LYS A 5 20.27 44.75 -18.82
N GLN A 6 19.99 45.00 -17.54
CA GLN A 6 20.00 43.97 -16.49
C GLN A 6 19.07 42.79 -16.85
N LYS A 7 19.64 41.58 -16.93
CA LYS A 7 18.89 40.34 -17.16
C LYS A 7 18.17 39.95 -15.87
N ARG A 8 16.84 40.04 -15.86
CA ARG A 8 16.01 39.61 -14.74
C ARG A 8 16.23 38.12 -14.43
N PRO A 9 16.31 37.71 -13.16
CA PRO A 9 16.49 36.32 -12.78
C PRO A 9 15.31 35.49 -13.30
N ARG A 10 15.61 34.41 -14.02
CA ARG A 10 14.60 33.46 -14.51
C ARG A 10 14.03 32.72 -13.29
N THR A 11 12.84 33.14 -12.84
CA THR A 11 12.12 32.49 -11.75
C THR A 11 11.91 31.00 -12.09
N TYR A 12 12.51 30.12 -11.29
CA TYR A 12 12.52 28.67 -11.44
C TYR A 12 11.18 28.03 -11.04
N ALA A 13 10.05 28.66 -11.39
CA ALA A 13 8.70 28.20 -11.08
C ALA A 13 8.16 27.17 -12.10
N ARG A 14 8.95 26.82 -13.13
CA ARG A 14 8.48 26.00 -14.25
C ARG A 14 8.37 24.50 -13.93
N ASN A 15 9.06 24.03 -12.88
CA ASN A 15 9.07 22.61 -12.52
C ASN A 15 7.95 22.20 -11.56
N ARG A 16 7.24 23.14 -10.92
CA ARG A 16 6.07 22.83 -10.09
C ARG A 16 4.79 22.62 -10.92
N ALA A 17 4.70 23.25 -12.09
CA ALA A 17 3.56 23.11 -12.99
C ALA A 17 3.50 21.77 -13.75
N ALA A 18 4.56 20.96 -13.69
CA ALA A 18 4.58 19.62 -14.31
C ALA A 18 3.92 18.54 -13.43
N ALA A 19 3.85 18.78 -12.12
CA ALA A 19 3.24 17.88 -11.14
C ALA A 19 1.72 18.05 -11.02
N VAL A 20 1.18 19.16 -11.51
CA VAL A 20 -0.25 19.49 -11.44
C VAL A 20 -0.76 19.56 -12.89
N SER A 21 -1.87 18.87 -13.20
CA SER A 21 -2.51 19.06 -14.51
C SER A 21 -2.81 20.55 -14.70
N ARG A 22 -2.82 21.08 -15.93
CA ARG A 22 -3.09 22.52 -16.18
C ARG A 22 -4.40 23.04 -15.53
N ARG A 23 -5.27 22.14 -15.05
CA ARG A 23 -6.56 22.42 -14.41
C ARG A 23 -6.61 22.09 -12.91
N GLY A 24 -5.50 21.69 -12.27
CA GLY A 24 -5.50 21.37 -10.83
C GLY A 24 -6.05 20.00 -10.46
N TYR A 25 -6.52 19.21 -11.43
CA TYR A 25 -6.99 17.85 -11.17
C TYR A 25 -5.83 16.92 -10.87
N GLU A 26 -6.03 16.07 -9.86
CA GLU A 26 -5.23 14.89 -9.60
C GLU A 26 -5.17 14.04 -10.88
N LYS A 27 -3.97 13.61 -11.27
CA LYS A 27 -3.86 12.67 -12.39
C LYS A 27 -4.49 11.37 -11.92
N VAL A 28 -5.58 10.96 -12.57
CA VAL A 28 -6.15 9.63 -12.35
C VAL A 28 -5.12 8.61 -12.83
N PHE A 29 -4.44 7.96 -11.88
CA PHE A 29 -3.34 7.03 -12.17
C PHE A 29 -3.83 5.60 -12.42
N GLU A 30 -5.01 5.24 -11.92
CA GLU A 30 -5.67 3.96 -12.22
C GLU A 30 -7.17 4.12 -12.42
N SER A 31 -7.79 3.12 -13.06
CA SER A 31 -9.24 3.05 -13.19
C SER A 31 -9.89 2.53 -11.91
N ASP A 32 -11.11 2.98 -11.63
CA ASP A 32 -11.89 2.58 -10.44
C ASP A 32 -12.00 1.05 -10.29
N GLY A 33 -12.14 0.33 -11.40
CA GLY A 33 -12.21 -1.13 -11.41
C GLY A 33 -10.90 -1.81 -10.98
N THR A 34 -9.75 -1.25 -11.37
CA THR A 34 -8.44 -1.77 -10.92
C THR A 34 -8.27 -1.54 -9.42
N TYR A 35 -8.70 -0.38 -8.94
CA TYR A 35 -8.58 -0.02 -7.53
C TYR A 35 -9.44 -0.93 -6.68
N PHE A 36 -10.69 -1.14 -7.12
CA PHE A 36 -11.62 -2.05 -6.45
C PHE A 36 -11.10 -3.50 -6.44
N LEU A 37 -10.55 -3.99 -7.56
CA LEU A 37 -9.96 -5.33 -7.61
C LEU A 37 -8.81 -5.48 -6.61
N LYS A 38 -7.89 -4.50 -6.55
CA LYS A 38 -6.80 -4.49 -5.58
C LYS A 38 -7.33 -4.55 -4.15
N LEU A 39 -8.37 -3.76 -3.84
CA LEU A 39 -9.01 -3.76 -2.54
C LEU A 39 -9.53 -5.15 -2.16
N VAL A 40 -10.30 -5.77 -3.05
CA VAL A 40 -10.82 -7.13 -2.81
C VAL A 40 -9.67 -8.12 -2.58
N VAL A 41 -8.62 -8.08 -3.41
CA VAL A 41 -7.45 -8.96 -3.28
C VAL A 41 -6.76 -8.77 -1.92
N PHE A 42 -6.50 -7.53 -1.49
CA PHE A 42 -5.84 -7.29 -0.21
C PHE A 42 -6.71 -7.65 0.99
N VAL A 43 -8.03 -7.50 0.89
CA VAL A 43 -8.97 -7.99 1.92
C VAL A 43 -8.90 -9.52 2.01
N LEU A 44 -8.96 -10.23 0.88
CA LEU A 44 -8.85 -11.70 0.86
C LEU A 44 -7.51 -12.20 1.39
N LEU A 45 -6.41 -11.48 1.12
CA LEU A 45 -5.12 -11.79 1.70
C LEU A 45 -5.09 -11.56 3.22
N GLY A 46 -5.71 -10.48 3.71
CA GLY A 46 -5.81 -10.23 5.15
C GLY A 46 -6.62 -11.28 5.91
N THR A 47 -7.58 -11.94 5.25
CA THR A 47 -8.37 -13.03 5.86
C THR A 47 -7.65 -14.38 5.84
N PHE A 48 -6.56 -14.50 5.08
CA PHE A 48 -5.86 -15.77 4.90
C PHE A 48 -4.87 -16.05 6.04
N TRP A 49 -5.35 -16.86 6.99
CA TRP A 49 -4.58 -17.37 8.12
C TRP A 49 -4.34 -18.87 7.98
N ILE A 50 -3.14 -19.32 8.34
CA ILE A 50 -2.85 -20.74 8.55
C ILE A 50 -2.85 -20.97 10.05
N LYS A 51 -3.81 -21.75 10.54
CA LYS A 51 -3.98 -22.04 11.97
C LYS A 51 -3.65 -23.51 12.20
N PHE A 52 -2.86 -23.79 13.24
CA PHE A 52 -2.43 -25.14 13.57
C PHE A 52 -3.40 -25.80 14.54
N GLN A 53 -3.81 -27.05 14.26
CA GLN A 53 -4.64 -27.82 15.19
C GLN A 53 -3.90 -28.13 16.50
N TYR A 54 -2.61 -28.44 16.40
CA TYR A 54 -1.72 -28.62 17.55
C TYR A 54 -0.67 -27.50 17.55
N PRO A 55 -0.53 -26.73 18.63
CA PRO A 55 0.40 -25.61 18.67
C PRO A 55 1.84 -26.11 18.51
N ILE A 56 2.56 -25.52 17.57
CA ILE A 56 3.97 -25.82 17.35
C ILE A 56 4.78 -24.95 18.29
N THR A 57 5.68 -25.53 19.09
CA THR A 57 6.59 -24.76 19.92
C THR A 57 7.71 -24.17 19.07
N TRP A 58 7.74 -22.84 18.99
CA TRP A 58 8.81 -22.09 18.34
C TRP A 58 9.53 -21.22 19.39
N LEU A 59 10.82 -21.45 19.58
CA LEU A 59 11.66 -20.63 20.48
C LEU A 59 11.12 -20.58 21.93
N GLY A 60 10.50 -21.68 22.38
CA GLY A 60 9.89 -21.80 23.71
C GLY A 60 8.47 -21.24 23.83
N MET A 61 7.90 -20.65 22.77
CA MET A 61 6.54 -20.11 22.75
C MET A 61 5.62 -20.97 21.85
N PRO A 62 4.38 -21.26 22.27
CA PRO A 62 3.41 -21.96 21.44
C PRO A 62 2.92 -21.06 20.30
N LEU A 63 3.16 -21.47 19.06
CA LEU A 63 2.67 -20.81 17.85
C LEU A 63 1.41 -21.54 17.37
N SER A 64 0.26 -20.87 17.48
CA SER A 64 -1.04 -21.42 17.09
C SER A 64 -1.47 -21.02 15.67
N ALA A 65 -0.93 -19.92 15.14
CA ALA A 65 -1.34 -19.40 13.84
C ALA A 65 -0.24 -18.56 13.19
N ILE A 66 -0.25 -18.55 11.86
CA ILE A 66 0.61 -17.71 11.03
C ILE A 66 -0.28 -16.90 10.06
N PRO A 67 -0.16 -15.57 10.02
CA PRO A 67 -0.89 -14.73 9.09
C PRO A 67 -0.22 -14.77 7.71
N ALA A 68 -0.34 -15.90 7.02
CA ALA A 68 0.36 -16.14 5.76
C ALA A 68 -0.01 -15.11 4.67
N GLY A 69 -1.30 -14.75 4.57
CA GLY A 69 -1.75 -13.79 3.58
C GLY A 69 -1.31 -12.35 3.88
N PHE A 70 -1.15 -11.99 5.16
CA PHE A 70 -0.53 -10.72 5.56
C PHE A 70 0.90 -10.62 5.04
N LEU A 71 1.72 -11.65 5.26
CA LEU A 71 3.12 -11.67 4.83
C LEU A 71 3.23 -11.54 3.30
N VAL A 72 2.42 -12.29 2.56
CA VAL A 72 2.35 -12.18 1.09
C VAL A 72 1.86 -10.80 0.66
N GLY A 73 0.81 -10.28 1.30
CA GLY A 73 0.25 -8.97 1.03
C GLY A 73 1.27 -7.84 1.20
N LEU A 74 2.11 -7.88 2.25
CA LEU A 74 3.16 -6.88 2.45
C LEU A 74 4.15 -6.85 1.28
N ILE A 75 4.56 -8.01 0.78
CA ILE A 75 5.47 -8.12 -0.37
C ILE A 75 4.80 -7.58 -1.63
N LEU A 76 3.53 -7.93 -1.85
CA LEU A 76 2.76 -7.46 -3.01
C LEU A 76 2.60 -5.94 -3.02
N VAL A 77 2.20 -5.34 -1.90
CA VAL A 77 2.09 -3.89 -1.79
C VAL A 77 3.45 -3.23 -2.11
N ASN A 78 4.53 -3.72 -1.51
CA ASN A 78 5.86 -3.15 -1.74
C ASN A 78 6.32 -3.26 -3.21
N ARG A 79 5.91 -4.31 -3.91
CA ARG A 79 6.34 -4.58 -5.30
C ARG A 79 5.50 -3.85 -6.35
N PHE A 80 4.19 -3.77 -6.15
CA PHE A 80 3.26 -3.25 -7.17
C PHE A 80 2.91 -1.76 -6.97
N GLU A 81 2.97 -1.25 -5.74
CA GLU A 81 2.54 0.12 -5.43
C GLU A 81 3.70 1.12 -5.47
N LYS A 82 3.77 1.86 -6.58
CA LYS A 82 4.81 2.86 -6.85
C LYS A 82 4.61 4.13 -6.01
N ILE A 83 3.35 4.50 -5.76
CA ILE A 83 2.99 5.73 -5.03
C ILE A 83 3.05 5.47 -3.52
N GLN A 84 3.71 6.37 -2.80
CA GLN A 84 3.91 6.22 -1.36
C GLN A 84 2.63 6.38 -0.54
N LEU A 85 1.70 7.21 -0.99
CA LEU A 85 0.40 7.41 -0.32
C LEU A 85 -0.44 6.14 -0.43
N ASP A 86 -0.63 5.63 -1.65
CA ASP A 86 -1.42 4.42 -1.91
C ASP A 86 -0.86 3.21 -1.13
N ARG A 87 0.46 3.04 -1.13
CA ARG A 87 1.13 2.01 -0.34
C ARG A 87 0.78 2.07 1.15
N LYS A 88 0.66 3.26 1.75
CA LYS A 88 0.27 3.40 3.16
C LYS A 88 -1.19 2.97 3.38
N ILE A 89 -2.09 3.31 2.45
CA ILE A 89 -3.49 2.89 2.51
C ILE A 89 -3.59 1.38 2.42
N TRP A 90 -2.89 0.75 1.47
CA TRP A 90 -2.91 -0.70 1.32
C TRP A 90 -2.35 -1.45 2.53
N TYR A 91 -1.25 -0.95 3.11
CA TYR A 91 -0.75 -1.51 4.37
C TYR A 91 -1.75 -1.35 5.51
N ALA A 92 -2.40 -0.20 5.65
CA ALA A 92 -3.39 0.03 6.69
C ALA A 92 -4.57 -0.94 6.56
N ILE A 93 -5.13 -1.09 5.36
CA ILE A 93 -6.22 -2.04 5.10
C ILE A 93 -5.78 -3.47 5.44
N LEU A 94 -4.60 -3.89 4.95
CA LEU A 94 -4.10 -5.24 5.18
C LEU A 94 -3.89 -5.54 6.68
N ILE A 95 -3.33 -4.60 7.43
CA ILE A 95 -3.12 -4.72 8.89
C ILE A 95 -4.47 -4.82 9.61
N VAL A 96 -5.40 -3.91 9.33
CA VAL A 96 -6.71 -3.86 10.00
C VAL A 96 -7.49 -5.15 9.76
N VAL A 97 -7.57 -5.60 8.51
CA VAL A 97 -8.28 -6.84 8.17
C VAL A 97 -7.62 -8.05 8.83
N THR A 98 -6.29 -8.12 8.84
CA THR A 98 -5.55 -9.22 9.47
C THR A 98 -5.86 -9.29 10.97
N ILE A 99 -5.81 -8.15 11.68
CA ILE A 99 -6.12 -8.08 13.11
C ILE A 99 -7.56 -8.49 13.39
N ILE A 100 -8.52 -8.01 12.58
CA ILE A 100 -9.93 -8.38 12.73
C ILE A 100 -10.10 -9.90 12.51
N CYS A 101 -9.51 -10.44 11.45
CA CYS A 101 -9.61 -11.86 11.11
C CYS A 101 -8.91 -12.81 12.09
N TYR A 102 -7.97 -12.31 12.90
CA TYR A 102 -7.39 -13.09 13.99
C TYR A 102 -8.47 -13.61 14.95
N PHE A 103 -9.48 -12.79 15.26
CA PHE A 103 -10.57 -13.12 16.19
C PHE A 103 -11.71 -13.93 15.55
N VAL A 104 -11.69 -14.12 14.23
CA VAL A 104 -12.72 -14.85 13.50
C VAL A 104 -12.23 -16.29 13.27
N PRO A 105 -13.12 -17.30 13.23
CA PRO A 105 -12.79 -18.64 12.75
C PRO A 105 -12.58 -18.67 11.22
N ALA A 106 -11.93 -17.65 10.67
CA ALA A 106 -11.53 -17.56 9.28
C ALA A 106 -10.06 -18.00 9.16
N GLY A 107 -9.78 -18.89 8.22
CA GLY A 107 -8.45 -19.44 7.97
C GLY A 107 -8.48 -20.91 7.57
N VAL A 108 -7.33 -21.41 7.15
CA VAL A 108 -7.10 -22.82 6.85
C VAL A 108 -6.58 -23.47 8.12
N LEU A 109 -7.29 -24.48 8.61
CA LEU A 109 -6.83 -25.34 9.70
C LEU A 109 -5.94 -26.44 9.10
N VAL A 110 -4.72 -26.57 9.62
CA VAL A 110 -3.72 -27.57 9.22
C VAL A 110 -3.16 -28.27 10.44
#